data_AF-A0A352SBN9-F1
#
_entry.id   AF-A0A352SBN9-F1
#
_cell.length_a   1.000
_cell.length_b   1.000
_cell.length_c   1.000
_cell.angle_alpha   90.00
_cell.angle_beta   90.00
_cell.angle_gamma   90.00
#
_symmetry.space_group_name_H-M   'P 1'
#
loop_
_entity.id
_entity.type
_entity.pdbx_description
1 polymer ?
#
loop_
_entity_poly.entity_id
_entity_poly.type
_entity_poly.pdbx_seq_one_letter_code
_entity_poly.pdbx_strand_id
1 'polypeptide(L)'
;LRMGNLRIGATGPYYILRSVAAFRQRFPAIGVSIQIGNSRQMLDALFEYRIDAAVSSHAVNDDRLHRVRLAADPMVLVTHPAHPFARRPRVEVSELAACHLLVREQGSMTREATESALRAVGEELPAHTVIGSREAICEAIRHNLGASVMPMGEVPRDPALTVVPFASRAPVIHEYLYCLNSRRETRLLSALLDSLVLPGAASGRHCEVPPPAPILN
;
A
#
# COMPACT_ATOMS: atom_id res chain seq x y z
N LEU A 1 11.77 -27.61 -1.06
CA LEU A 1 12.65 -26.46 -1.44
C LEU A 1 13.88 -26.50 -0.56
N ARG A 2 15.10 -26.49 -1.12
CA ARG A 2 16.35 -26.71 -0.34
C ARG A 2 17.32 -25.51 -0.37
N MET A 3 17.42 -24.79 -1.48
CA MET A 3 18.21 -23.55 -1.63
C MET A 3 17.59 -22.67 -2.73
N GLY A 4 17.82 -21.35 -2.67
CA GLY A 4 17.33 -20.37 -3.64
C GLY A 4 17.24 -18.98 -3.02
N ASN A 5 16.93 -17.97 -3.85
CA ASN A 5 16.66 -16.61 -3.39
C ASN A 5 15.34 -16.12 -3.98
N LEU A 6 14.42 -15.71 -3.11
CA LEU A 6 13.14 -15.10 -3.49
C LEU A 6 13.29 -13.58 -3.49
N ARG A 7 13.16 -12.95 -4.66
CA ARG A 7 13.29 -11.50 -4.82
C ARG A 7 11.92 -10.85 -4.86
N ILE A 8 11.64 -9.96 -3.91
CA ILE A 8 10.37 -9.25 -3.80
C ILE A 8 10.62 -7.76 -4.04
N GLY A 9 9.85 -7.15 -4.92
CA GLY A 9 9.75 -5.69 -5.02
C GLY A 9 8.52 -5.20 -4.25
N ALA A 10 8.57 -4.06 -3.58
CA ALA A 10 7.42 -3.50 -2.88
C ALA A 10 7.39 -1.96 -2.90
N THR A 11 6.18 -1.38 -2.98
CA THR A 11 5.94 0.06 -2.73
C THR A 11 5.98 0.44 -1.26
N GLY A 12 5.81 -0.56 -0.41
CA GLY A 12 5.96 -0.55 1.03
C GLY A 12 5.88 -2.01 1.50
N PRO A 13 6.78 -2.47 2.38
CA PRO A 13 6.82 -3.89 2.73
C PRO A 13 5.73 -4.29 3.77
N TYR A 14 4.92 -3.33 4.23
CA TYR A 14 3.98 -3.47 5.35
C TYR A 14 3.06 -4.69 5.25
N TYR A 15 2.46 -4.93 4.07
CA TYR A 15 1.47 -5.99 3.90
C TYR A 15 2.06 -7.36 3.57
N ILE A 16 3.27 -7.41 3.01
CA ILE A 16 3.90 -8.68 2.61
C ILE A 16 4.78 -9.29 3.71
N LEU A 17 5.27 -8.48 4.66
CA LEU A 17 6.22 -8.94 5.67
C LEU A 17 5.68 -10.08 6.56
N ARG A 18 4.38 -10.12 6.86
CA ARG A 18 3.77 -11.26 7.58
C ARG A 18 3.87 -12.55 6.79
N SER A 19 3.56 -12.51 5.49
CA SER A 19 3.69 -13.66 4.59
C SER A 19 5.16 -14.07 4.41
N VAL A 20 6.08 -13.10 4.34
CA VAL A 20 7.53 -13.38 4.27
C VAL A 20 8.01 -14.06 5.56
N ALA A 21 7.53 -13.63 6.72
CA ALA A 21 7.86 -14.27 7.99
C ALA A 21 7.36 -15.73 8.03
N ALA A 22 6.10 -15.98 7.64
CA ALA A 22 5.55 -17.33 7.54
C ALA A 22 6.32 -18.21 6.54
N PHE A 23 6.66 -17.65 5.37
CA PHE A 23 7.47 -18.32 4.36
C PHE A 23 8.85 -18.70 4.89
N ARG A 24 9.55 -17.79 5.58
CA ARG A 24 10.88 -18.05 6.15
C ARG A 24 10.84 -19.08 7.28
N GLN A 25 9.79 -19.12 8.08
CA GLN A 25 9.61 -20.16 9.11
C GLN A 25 9.48 -21.55 8.46
N ARG A 26 8.75 -21.66 7.35
CA ARG A 26 8.58 -22.93 6.62
C ARG A 26 9.80 -23.31 5.77
N PHE A 27 10.55 -22.33 5.27
CA PHE A 27 11.68 -22.52 4.36
C PHE A 27 12.93 -21.71 4.77
N PRO A 28 13.56 -22.02 5.92
CA PRO A 28 14.63 -21.18 6.50
C PRO A 28 15.91 -21.10 5.66
N ALA A 29 16.15 -22.10 4.80
CA ALA A 29 17.32 -22.15 3.91
C ALA A 29 17.17 -21.29 2.63
N ILE A 30 16.00 -20.68 2.40
CA ILE A 30 15.75 -19.82 1.24
C ILE A 30 16.11 -18.36 1.60
N GLY A 31 16.96 -17.75 0.79
CA GLY A 31 17.24 -16.32 0.84
C GLY A 31 15.99 -15.52 0.45
N VAL A 32 15.78 -14.38 1.08
CA VAL A 32 14.73 -13.44 0.69
C VAL A 32 15.34 -12.04 0.61
N SER A 33 15.17 -11.36 -0.52
CA SER A 33 15.59 -9.97 -0.69
C SER A 33 14.38 -9.12 -1.04
N ILE A 34 14.22 -7.98 -0.36
CA ILE A 34 13.14 -7.03 -0.61
C ILE A 34 13.76 -5.72 -1.10
N GLN A 35 13.33 -5.24 -2.27
CA GLN A 35 13.70 -3.92 -2.79
C GLN A 35 12.47 -3.00 -2.79
N ILE A 36 12.69 -1.70 -2.57
CA ILE A 36 11.63 -0.71 -2.48
C ILE A 36 11.68 0.24 -3.69
N GLY A 37 10.52 0.56 -4.24
CA GLY A 37 10.34 1.57 -5.29
C GLY A 37 8.85 1.82 -5.54
N ASN A 38 8.48 2.74 -6.42
CA ASN A 38 7.07 3.02 -6.68
C ASN A 38 6.38 1.89 -7.49
N SER A 39 5.04 1.96 -7.58
CA SER A 39 4.22 0.93 -8.22
C SER A 39 4.67 0.59 -9.64
N ARG A 40 5.03 1.60 -10.44
CA ARG A 40 5.50 1.42 -11.81
C ARG A 40 6.84 0.68 -11.84
N GLN A 41 7.81 1.16 -11.06
CA GLN A 41 9.14 0.57 -10.98
C GLN A 41 9.10 -0.91 -10.56
N MET A 42 8.20 -1.28 -9.64
CA MET A 42 8.08 -2.67 -9.19
C MET A 42 7.44 -3.57 -10.25
N LEU A 43 6.46 -3.08 -11.01
CA LEU A 43 5.88 -3.86 -12.12
C LEU A 43 6.87 -4.02 -13.27
N ASP A 44 7.62 -2.97 -13.63
CA ASP A 44 8.67 -3.05 -14.64
C ASP A 44 9.74 -4.06 -14.24
N ALA A 45 10.21 -4.02 -12.99
CA ALA A 45 11.17 -4.98 -12.46
C ALA A 45 10.65 -6.43 -12.50
N LEU A 46 9.34 -6.64 -12.37
CA LEU A 46 8.71 -7.96 -12.45
C LEU A 46 8.71 -8.47 -13.89
N PHE A 47 8.33 -7.63 -14.87
CA PHE A 47 8.37 -7.99 -16.29
C PHE A 47 9.79 -8.22 -16.81
N GLU A 48 10.76 -7.50 -16.27
CA GLU A 48 12.20 -7.65 -16.58
C GLU A 48 12.86 -8.82 -15.82
N TYR A 49 12.10 -9.61 -15.06
CA TYR A 49 12.60 -10.74 -14.26
C TYR A 49 13.67 -10.36 -13.21
N ARG A 50 13.78 -9.07 -12.86
CA ARG A 50 14.68 -8.57 -11.79
C ARG A 50 14.16 -8.93 -10.40
N ILE A 51 12.86 -9.09 -10.26
CA ILE A 51 12.19 -9.64 -9.08
C ILE A 51 11.29 -10.82 -9.48
N ASP A 52 10.90 -11.62 -8.49
CA ASP A 52 10.03 -12.78 -8.68
C ASP A 52 8.58 -12.46 -8.33
N ALA A 53 8.35 -11.57 -7.37
CA ALA A 53 7.03 -11.05 -7.02
C ALA A 53 7.09 -9.54 -6.73
N ALA A 54 6.03 -8.82 -7.05
CA ALA A 54 5.88 -7.39 -6.81
C ALA A 54 4.69 -7.11 -5.90
N VAL A 55 4.86 -6.22 -4.92
CA VAL A 55 3.81 -5.71 -4.06
C VAL A 55 3.52 -4.29 -4.50
N SER A 56 2.30 -4.04 -4.96
CA SER A 56 1.91 -2.76 -5.53
C SER A 56 0.44 -2.48 -5.29
N SER A 57 0.14 -1.21 -5.04
CA SER A 57 -1.23 -0.75 -4.90
C SER A 57 -1.92 -0.44 -6.23
N HIS A 58 -1.17 -0.48 -7.34
CA HIS A 58 -1.71 -0.20 -8.66
C HIS A 58 -2.47 -1.44 -9.16
N ALA A 59 -3.75 -1.26 -9.53
CA ALA A 59 -4.59 -2.33 -10.03
C ALA A 59 -4.38 -2.50 -11.55
N VAL A 60 -3.46 -3.38 -11.93
CA VAL A 60 -3.18 -3.70 -13.33
C VAL A 60 -3.99 -4.91 -13.77
N ASN A 61 -4.61 -4.79 -14.93
CA ASN A 61 -5.26 -5.89 -15.63
C ASN A 61 -4.39 -6.24 -16.85
N ASP A 62 -3.58 -7.30 -16.70
CA ASP A 62 -2.69 -7.84 -17.73
C ASP A 62 -2.67 -9.36 -17.58
N ASP A 63 -2.99 -10.11 -18.63
CA ASP A 63 -3.12 -11.58 -18.62
C ASP A 63 -1.81 -12.30 -18.30
N ARG A 64 -0.67 -11.60 -18.42
CA ARG A 64 0.64 -12.12 -18.03
C ARG A 64 0.86 -12.08 -16.52
N LEU A 65 0.00 -11.39 -15.76
CA LEU A 65 0.12 -11.23 -14.32
C LEU A 65 -0.88 -12.11 -13.58
N HIS A 66 -0.40 -12.83 -12.57
CA HIS A 66 -1.23 -13.38 -11.52
C HIS A 66 -1.28 -12.40 -10.35
N ARG A 67 -2.49 -12.05 -9.88
CA ARG A 67 -2.73 -11.03 -8.86
C ARG A 67 -3.47 -11.62 -7.66
N VAL A 68 -2.95 -11.40 -6.46
CA VAL A 68 -3.64 -11.71 -5.18
C VAL A 68 -3.77 -10.42 -4.38
N ARG A 69 -4.97 -10.11 -3.89
CA ARG A 69 -5.18 -8.94 -3.01
C ARG A 69 -4.65 -9.25 -1.61
N LEU A 70 -3.64 -8.51 -1.17
CA LEU A 70 -3.04 -8.59 0.16
C LEU A 70 -3.82 -7.77 1.19
N ALA A 71 -4.31 -6.59 0.81
CA ALA A 71 -5.01 -5.70 1.72
C ALA A 71 -6.03 -4.80 1.01
N ALA A 72 -6.97 -4.30 1.80
CA ALA A 72 -7.83 -3.17 1.48
C ALA A 72 -7.79 -2.28 2.72
N ASP A 73 -7.04 -1.18 2.64
CA ASP A 73 -6.66 -0.38 3.79
C ASP A 73 -7.27 1.02 3.67
N PRO A 74 -8.14 1.44 4.62
CA PRO A 74 -8.68 2.78 4.61
C PRO A 74 -7.56 3.81 4.83
N MET A 75 -7.57 4.85 4.03
CA MET A 75 -6.68 5.99 4.19
C MET A 75 -7.17 6.87 5.33
N VAL A 76 -6.22 7.45 6.04
CA VAL A 76 -6.43 8.34 7.17
C VAL A 76 -5.56 9.58 7.05
N LEU A 77 -5.94 10.64 7.73
CA LEU A 77 -5.07 11.80 7.91
C LEU A 77 -4.13 11.53 9.09
N VAL A 78 -2.84 11.73 8.89
CA VAL A 78 -1.82 11.65 9.92
C VAL A 78 -1.25 13.04 10.14
N THR A 79 -1.17 13.44 11.41
CA THR A 79 -0.83 14.80 11.82
C THR A 79 0.11 14.77 13.02
N HIS A 80 0.76 15.90 13.29
CA HIS A 80 1.42 16.13 14.57
C HIS A 80 0.37 16.29 15.69
N PRO A 81 0.61 15.88 16.95
CA PRO A 81 -0.35 16.04 18.06
C PRO A 81 -0.82 17.46 18.34
N ALA A 82 -0.03 18.48 17.94
CA ALA A 82 -0.41 19.89 18.06
C ALA A 82 -1.24 20.43 16.88
N HIS A 83 -1.45 19.63 15.83
CA HIS A 83 -2.25 20.05 14.68
C HIS A 83 -3.72 20.26 15.09
N PRO A 84 -4.44 21.27 14.55
CA PRO A 84 -5.83 21.53 14.91
C PRO A 84 -6.76 20.32 14.77
N PHE A 85 -6.49 19.46 13.78
CA PHE A 85 -7.28 18.25 13.57
C PHE A 85 -6.94 17.07 14.49
N ALA A 86 -5.78 17.09 15.16
CA ALA A 86 -5.34 16.00 16.03
C ALA A 86 -6.31 15.74 17.21
N ARG A 87 -7.05 16.78 17.64
CA ARG A 87 -8.03 16.68 18.73
C ARG A 87 -9.44 16.34 18.26
N ARG A 88 -9.66 16.19 16.95
CA ARG A 88 -10.98 15.92 16.38
C ARG A 88 -11.18 14.41 16.23
N PRO A 89 -12.41 13.91 16.41
CA PRO A 89 -12.70 12.49 16.20
C PRO A 89 -12.65 12.09 14.72
N ARG A 90 -12.85 13.06 13.82
CA ARG A 90 -12.90 12.86 12.37
C ARG A 90 -12.69 14.17 11.61
N VAL A 91 -12.32 14.05 10.34
CA VAL A 91 -12.12 15.14 9.37
C VAL A 91 -12.81 14.81 8.04
N GLU A 92 -13.38 15.78 7.35
CA GLU A 92 -13.88 15.61 5.97
C GLU A 92 -12.74 15.81 4.96
N VAL A 93 -12.85 15.20 3.79
CA VAL A 93 -11.83 15.35 2.73
C VAL A 93 -11.68 16.81 2.28
N SER A 94 -12.77 17.57 2.21
CA SER A 94 -12.73 18.99 1.82
C SER A 94 -11.94 19.85 2.80
N GLU A 95 -11.89 19.47 4.07
CA GLU A 95 -11.15 20.22 5.10
C GLU A 95 -9.63 20.11 4.93
N LEU A 96 -9.16 19.17 4.12
CA LEU A 96 -7.75 19.09 3.76
C LEU A 96 -7.29 20.30 2.96
N ALA A 97 -8.18 21.01 2.27
CA ALA A 97 -7.85 22.23 1.51
C ALA A 97 -7.25 23.34 2.39
N ALA A 98 -7.51 23.30 3.71
CA ALA A 98 -6.94 24.22 4.68
C ALA A 98 -5.58 23.77 5.27
N CYS A 99 -5.05 22.61 4.86
CA CYS A 99 -3.82 22.04 5.38
C CYS A 99 -2.63 22.30 4.45
N HIS A 100 -1.42 22.29 5.02
CA HIS A 100 -0.20 22.02 4.24
C HIS A 100 0.02 20.51 4.16
N LEU A 101 -0.10 19.93 2.97
CA LEU A 101 -0.03 18.48 2.78
C LEU A 101 1.39 17.99 2.44
N LEU A 102 1.82 16.94 3.11
CA LEU A 102 3.03 16.20 2.78
C LEU A 102 2.61 15.04 1.87
N VAL A 103 2.97 15.11 0.59
CA VAL A 103 2.53 14.16 -0.43
C VAL A 103 3.70 13.37 -1.00
N ARG A 104 3.37 12.19 -1.52
CA ARG A 104 4.34 11.35 -2.23
C ARG A 104 4.69 11.91 -3.62
N GLU A 105 5.71 11.33 -4.23
CA GLU A 105 6.10 11.60 -5.61
C GLU A 105 4.98 11.22 -6.61
N GLN A 106 5.08 11.75 -7.84
CA GLN A 106 4.19 11.37 -8.93
C GLN A 106 4.27 9.86 -9.21
N GLY A 107 3.12 9.22 -9.49
CA GLY A 107 3.02 7.77 -9.69
C GLY A 107 2.85 6.96 -8.39
N SER A 108 2.76 7.64 -7.25
CA SER A 108 2.31 7.03 -6.00
C SER A 108 0.79 6.92 -5.98
N MET A 109 0.28 5.69 -5.82
CA MET A 109 -1.16 5.44 -5.71
C MET A 109 -1.79 6.15 -4.50
N THR A 110 -1.04 6.35 -3.42
CA THR A 110 -1.52 7.11 -2.25
C THR A 110 -1.74 8.59 -2.62
N ARG A 111 -0.85 9.18 -3.41
CA ARG A 111 -1.02 10.55 -3.90
C ARG A 111 -2.21 10.65 -4.85
N GLU A 112 -2.27 9.76 -5.84
CA GLU A 112 -3.37 9.73 -6.81
C GLU A 112 -4.74 9.57 -6.12
N ALA A 113 -4.82 8.68 -5.12
CA ALA A 113 -6.03 8.50 -4.33
C ALA A 113 -6.42 9.76 -3.54
N THR A 114 -5.43 10.46 -2.98
CA THR A 114 -5.65 11.72 -2.24
C THR A 114 -6.15 12.83 -3.17
N GLU A 115 -5.48 13.04 -4.30
CA GLU A 115 -5.87 14.03 -5.32
C GLU A 115 -7.24 13.70 -5.94
N SER A 116 -7.54 12.41 -6.16
CA SER A 116 -8.85 12.00 -6.65
C SER A 116 -9.96 12.24 -5.63
N ALA A 117 -9.67 12.03 -4.33
CA ALA A 117 -10.63 12.28 -3.27
C ALA A 117 -10.95 13.78 -3.12
N LEU A 118 -9.95 14.64 -3.20
CA LEU A 118 -10.11 16.10 -3.21
C LEU A 118 -10.97 16.55 -4.40
N ARG A 119 -10.62 16.10 -5.62
CA ARG A 119 -11.39 16.44 -6.84
C ARG A 119 -12.84 16.00 -6.76
N ALA A 120 -13.12 14.85 -6.13
CA ALA A 120 -14.48 14.33 -5.97
C ALA A 120 -15.37 15.22 -5.07
N VAL A 121 -14.76 16.07 -4.23
CA VAL A 121 -15.47 17.06 -3.41
C VAL A 121 -15.33 18.50 -3.94
N GLY A 122 -14.78 18.67 -5.15
CA GLY A 122 -14.61 19.97 -5.79
C GLY A 122 -13.35 20.74 -5.37
N GLU A 123 -12.43 20.08 -4.65
CA GLU A 123 -11.18 20.69 -4.18
C GLU A 123 -9.99 20.24 -5.05
N GLU A 124 -8.95 21.07 -5.10
CA GLU A 124 -7.65 20.71 -5.67
C GLU A 124 -6.63 20.36 -4.57
N LEU A 125 -5.44 19.90 -4.97
CA LEU A 125 -4.37 19.68 -4.01
C LEU A 125 -3.92 21.05 -3.44
N PRO A 126 -4.00 21.27 -2.11
CA PRO A 126 -3.62 22.54 -1.49
C PRO A 126 -2.10 22.74 -1.49
N ALA A 127 -1.63 23.75 -0.74
CA ALA A 127 -0.21 23.93 -0.46
C ALA A 127 0.40 22.61 0.02
N HIS A 128 1.51 22.19 -0.59
CA HIS A 128 2.07 20.87 -0.33
C HIS A 128 3.58 20.81 -0.50
N THR A 129 4.18 19.79 0.11
CA THR A 129 5.59 19.41 -0.07
C THR A 129 5.66 17.96 -0.55
N VAL A 130 6.46 17.72 -1.59
CA VAL A 130 6.69 16.38 -2.14
C VAL A 130 7.83 15.70 -1.41
N ILE A 131 7.59 14.53 -0.83
CA ILE A 131 8.58 13.72 -0.10
C ILE A 131 8.51 12.28 -0.61
N GLY A 132 9.67 11.72 -0.98
CA GLY A 132 9.75 10.45 -1.73
C GLY A 132 9.50 9.17 -0.92
N SER A 133 9.43 9.23 0.41
CA SER A 133 9.17 8.04 1.25
C SER A 133 8.20 8.33 2.38
N ARG A 134 7.48 7.29 2.83
CA ARG A 134 6.53 7.41 3.93
C ARG A 134 7.23 7.66 5.26
N GLU A 135 8.41 7.09 5.42
CA GLU A 135 9.25 7.25 6.60
C GLU A 135 9.71 8.71 6.74
N ALA A 136 10.11 9.34 5.63
CA ALA A 136 10.47 10.76 5.60
C ALA A 136 9.24 11.67 5.77
N ILE A 137 8.06 11.28 5.25
CA ILE A 137 6.80 11.98 5.55
C ILE A 137 6.50 11.92 7.05
N CYS A 138 6.57 10.74 7.67
CA CYS A 138 6.32 10.58 9.10
C CYS A 138 7.31 11.44 9.91
N GLU A 139 8.59 11.45 9.53
CA GLU A 139 9.58 12.32 10.18
C GLU A 139 9.22 13.80 10.04
N ALA A 140 8.83 14.26 8.84
CA ALA A 140 8.38 15.63 8.64
C ALA A 140 7.13 15.99 9.48
N ILE A 141 6.21 15.05 9.69
CA ILE A 141 5.06 15.21 10.59
C ILE A 141 5.53 15.37 12.04
N ARG A 142 6.53 14.60 12.49
CA ARG A 142 7.10 14.75 13.86
C ARG A 142 7.65 16.15 14.10
N HIS A 143 8.17 16.81 13.07
CA HIS A 143 8.62 18.22 13.13
C HIS A 143 7.51 19.23 12.82
N ASN A 144 6.25 18.81 12.82
CA ASN A 144 5.07 19.65 12.60
C ASN A 144 5.11 20.43 11.26
N LEU A 145 5.71 19.86 10.21
CA LEU A 145 5.81 20.49 8.90
C LEU A 145 4.52 20.42 8.07
N GLY A 146 3.56 19.59 8.47
CA GLY A 146 2.29 19.44 7.78
C GLY A 146 1.56 18.17 8.20
N ALA A 147 0.55 17.81 7.40
CA ALA A 147 -0.23 16.60 7.55
C ALA A 147 -0.11 15.73 6.30
N SER A 148 -0.34 14.42 6.40
CA SER A 148 -0.32 13.54 5.24
C SER A 148 -1.48 12.57 5.25
N VAL A 149 -1.97 12.22 4.07
CA VAL A 149 -2.95 11.15 3.91
C VAL A 149 -2.20 9.86 3.57
N MET A 150 -2.39 8.81 4.35
CA MET A 150 -1.74 7.52 4.12
C MET A 150 -2.62 6.34 4.58
N PRO A 151 -2.34 5.11 4.11
CA PRO A 151 -3.07 3.92 4.53
C PRO A 151 -2.88 3.64 6.04
N MET A 152 -3.95 3.30 6.75
CA MET A 152 -3.93 3.11 8.20
C MET A 152 -2.91 2.05 8.63
N GLY A 153 -2.85 0.91 7.94
CA GLY A 153 -1.92 -0.18 8.24
C GLY A 153 -0.44 0.14 7.98
N GLU A 154 -0.14 1.26 7.32
CA GLU A 154 1.21 1.76 7.10
C GLU A 154 1.62 2.84 8.11
N VAL A 155 0.69 3.33 8.95
CA VAL A 155 1.02 4.32 9.98
C VAL A 155 1.80 3.65 11.11
N PRO A 156 3.03 4.10 11.42
CA PRO A 156 3.77 3.56 12.53
C PRO A 156 3.09 3.93 13.85
N ARG A 157 3.15 3.02 14.82
CA ARG A 157 2.70 3.30 16.19
C ARG A 157 3.71 4.22 16.86
N ASP A 158 3.36 5.50 16.94
CA ASP A 158 4.26 6.55 17.42
C ASP A 158 3.44 7.65 18.14
N PRO A 159 3.78 8.01 19.40
CA PRO A 159 3.07 9.08 20.11
C PRO A 159 3.20 10.46 19.44
N ALA A 160 4.21 10.67 18.58
CA ALA A 160 4.38 11.90 17.81
C ALA A 160 3.55 11.94 16.53
N LEU A 161 2.72 10.92 16.26
CA LEU A 161 1.81 10.86 15.12
C LEU A 161 0.39 10.63 15.60
N THR A 162 -0.50 11.56 15.28
CA THR A 162 -1.93 11.43 15.54
C THR A 162 -2.68 11.05 14.28
N VAL A 163 -3.40 9.94 14.35
CA VAL A 163 -4.27 9.47 13.28
C VAL A 163 -5.67 10.05 13.46
N VAL A 164 -6.16 10.71 12.42
CA VAL A 164 -7.50 11.30 12.34
C VAL A 164 -8.26 10.61 11.20
N PRO A 165 -9.28 9.80 11.51
CA PRO A 165 -10.10 9.14 10.49
C PRO A 165 -10.89 10.16 9.64
N PHE A 166 -11.19 9.80 8.38
CA PHE A 166 -12.16 10.57 7.61
C PHE A 166 -13.58 10.30 8.08
N ALA A 167 -14.39 11.34 8.14
CA ALA A 167 -15.78 11.30 8.59
C ALA A 167 -16.70 10.59 7.59
N SER A 168 -16.46 10.79 6.29
CA SER A 168 -17.16 10.13 5.21
C SER A 168 -16.18 9.75 4.09
N ARG A 169 -16.49 8.65 3.37
CA ARG A 169 -15.80 8.24 2.12
C ARG A 169 -14.26 8.26 2.22
N ALA A 170 -13.71 7.68 3.28
CA ALA A 170 -12.26 7.47 3.37
C ALA A 170 -11.78 6.75 2.08
N PRO A 171 -10.79 7.30 1.35
CA PRO A 171 -10.21 6.60 0.21
C PRO A 171 -9.67 5.25 0.69
N VAL A 172 -9.90 4.18 -0.07
CA VAL A 172 -9.36 2.85 0.27
C VAL A 172 -8.24 2.55 -0.70
N ILE A 173 -7.06 2.22 -0.16
CA ILE A 173 -5.99 1.69 -0.98
C ILE A 173 -6.08 0.16 -0.98
N HIS A 174 -5.92 -0.45 -2.14
CA HIS A 174 -5.79 -1.90 -2.23
C HIS A 174 -4.34 -2.25 -2.47
N GLU A 175 -3.81 -3.19 -1.73
CA GLU A 175 -2.47 -3.72 -1.97
C GLU A 175 -2.56 -5.10 -2.61
N TYR A 176 -1.75 -5.34 -3.63
CA TYR A 176 -1.72 -6.60 -4.36
C TYR A 176 -0.32 -7.19 -4.40
N LEU A 177 -0.25 -8.51 -4.34
CA LEU A 177 0.90 -9.29 -4.76
C LEU A 177 0.71 -9.69 -6.22
N TYR A 178 1.72 -9.42 -7.03
CA TYR A 178 1.82 -9.81 -8.42
C TYR A 178 2.97 -10.79 -8.62
N CYS A 179 2.77 -11.79 -9.46
CA CYS A 179 3.85 -12.55 -10.08
C CYS A 179 3.52 -12.81 -11.55
N LEU A 180 4.52 -13.12 -12.37
CA LEU A 180 4.26 -13.53 -13.75
C LEU A 180 3.48 -14.86 -13.76
N ASN A 181 2.38 -14.91 -14.50
CA ASN A 181 1.51 -16.08 -14.61
C ASN A 181 2.29 -17.30 -15.13
N SER A 182 3.23 -17.09 -16.06
CA SER A 182 4.15 -18.12 -16.57
C SER A 182 5.08 -18.72 -15.50
N ARG A 183 5.24 -18.08 -14.34
CA ARG A 183 6.13 -18.51 -13.25
C ARG A 183 5.38 -18.90 -11.97
N ARG A 184 4.06 -18.73 -11.91
CA ARG A 184 3.27 -18.95 -10.68
C ARG A 184 3.46 -20.37 -10.10
N GLU A 185 3.66 -21.36 -10.98
CA GLU A 185 3.79 -22.78 -10.61
C GLU A 185 5.24 -23.18 -10.30
N THR A 186 6.19 -22.24 -10.38
CA THR A 186 7.54 -22.50 -9.87
C THR A 186 7.50 -22.74 -8.37
N ARG A 187 8.37 -23.65 -7.89
CA ARG A 187 8.38 -24.07 -6.48
C ARG A 187 8.48 -22.89 -5.50
N LEU A 188 9.27 -21.86 -5.82
CA LEU A 188 9.45 -20.69 -4.94
C LEU A 188 8.20 -19.81 -4.87
N LEU A 189 7.59 -19.52 -6.02
CA LEU A 189 6.39 -18.67 -6.07
C LEU A 189 5.17 -19.38 -5.50
N SER A 190 4.96 -20.65 -5.86
CA SER A 190 3.90 -21.47 -5.26
C SER A 190 4.06 -21.54 -3.74
N ALA A 191 5.28 -21.73 -3.22
CA ALA A 191 5.50 -21.73 -1.78
C ALA A 191 5.26 -20.37 -1.10
N LEU A 192 5.57 -19.25 -1.77
CA LEU A 192 5.22 -17.91 -1.28
C LEU A 192 3.70 -17.72 -1.24
N LEU A 193 3.01 -18.11 -2.32
CA LEU A 193 1.55 -18.02 -2.44
C LEU A 193 0.85 -18.86 -1.36
N ASP A 194 1.36 -20.06 -1.08
CA ASP A 194 0.87 -20.94 -0.01
C ASP A 194 1.16 -20.39 1.40
N SER A 195 2.09 -19.45 1.52
CA SER A 195 2.49 -18.83 2.79
C SER A 195 1.85 -17.46 3.00
N LEU A 196 0.91 -17.04 2.14
CA LEU A 196 0.26 -15.74 2.28
C LEU A 196 -0.60 -15.67 3.53
N VAL A 197 -0.35 -14.65 4.34
CA VAL A 197 -1.15 -14.32 5.52
C VAL A 197 -2.03 -13.13 5.17
N LEU A 198 -3.27 -13.39 4.79
CA LEU A 198 -4.23 -12.36 4.40
C LEU A 198 -4.99 -11.80 5.63
N PRO A 199 -5.29 -10.49 5.67
CA PRO A 199 -6.16 -9.90 6.68
C PRO A 199 -7.52 -10.61 6.70
N GLY A 200 -8.00 -10.99 7.89
CA GLY A 200 -9.30 -11.66 8.06
C GLY A 200 -9.29 -13.19 7.98
N ALA A 201 -8.14 -13.83 7.75
CA ALA A 201 -8.04 -15.30 7.71
C ALA A 201 -8.27 -16.01 9.07
N ALA A 202 -8.51 -15.26 10.15
CA ALA A 202 -9.06 -15.79 11.41
C ALA A 202 -10.61 -15.89 11.35
N SER A 203 -11.13 -16.64 10.37
CA SER A 203 -12.40 -17.39 10.40
C SER A 203 -12.74 -17.79 8.97
N GLY A 204 -12.76 -19.10 8.69
CA GLY A 204 -12.98 -19.63 7.35
C GLY A 204 -14.34 -19.23 6.77
N ARG A 205 -14.33 -18.33 5.79
CA ARG A 205 -15.30 -18.28 4.67
C ARG A 205 -14.54 -17.77 3.45
N HIS A 206 -14.52 -18.56 2.38
CA HIS A 206 -13.96 -18.15 1.10
C HIS A 206 -14.68 -16.90 0.60
N CYS A 207 -13.92 -15.83 0.37
CA CYS A 207 -14.42 -14.62 -0.26
C CYS A 207 -14.00 -14.67 -1.73
N GLU A 208 -14.90 -15.10 -2.60
CA GLU A 208 -14.76 -14.94 -4.05
C GLU A 208 -14.68 -13.45 -4.39
N VAL A 209 -13.80 -13.11 -5.33
CA VAL A 209 -13.69 -11.77 -5.91
C VAL A 209 -14.84 -11.62 -6.90
N PRO A 210 -15.73 -10.62 -6.76
CA PRO A 210 -16.78 -10.40 -7.75
C PRO A 210 -16.16 -9.92 -9.07
N PRO A 211 -16.68 -10.35 -10.23
CA PRO A 211 -16.21 -9.87 -11.53
C PRO A 211 -16.48 -8.37 -11.69
N PRO A 212 -15.66 -7.65 -12.49
CA PRO A 212 -15.86 -6.23 -12.75
C PRO A 212 -17.21 -5.98 -13.43
N ALA A 213 -17.84 -4.85 -13.10
CA ALA A 213 -19.10 -4.43 -13.70
C ALA A 213 -18.95 -4.24 -15.22
N PRO A 214 -19.96 -4.62 -16.03
CA PRO A 214 -19.90 -4.47 -17.46
C PRO A 214 -19.85 -2.99 -17.85
N ILE A 215 -19.02 -2.68 -18.85
CA ILE A 215 -19.00 -1.37 -19.51
C ILE A 215 -20.31 -1.26 -20.30
N LEU A 216 -21.17 -0.34 -19.90
CA LEU A 216 -22.33 0.08 -20.69
C LEU A 216 -21.81 0.86 -21.90
N ASN A 217 -22.12 0.37 -23.10
CA ASN A 217 -22.03 1.12 -24.36
C ASN A 217 -23.08 2.23 -24.40
#